data_AF-A0A7J3PLH1-F1
#
_entry.id   AF-A0A7J3PLH1-F1
#
_cell.length_a   1.000
_cell.length_b   1.000
_cell.length_c   1.000
_cell.angle_alpha   90.00
_cell.angle_beta   90.00
_cell.angle_gamma   90.00
#
_symmetry.space_group_name_H-M   'P 1'
#
loop_
_entity.id
_entity.type
_entity.pdbx_description
1 polymer ?
#
loop_
_entity_poly.entity_id
_entity_poly.type
_entity_poly.pdbx_seq_one_letter_code
_entity_poly.pdbx_strand_id
1 'polypeptide(L)'
;AIIGRPVRIRDFLEMKHYYPLTILEIRDNVVEKKYRFVFNVEEEDYSVYQDKYRELIKSGYVNDDEIIWVTYGVPFLVPLLFGFMLFMSIGDYPLLELFGK
;
A
#
# COMPACT_ATOMS: atom_id res chain seq x y z
N ALA A 1 -1.18 8.71 11.49
CA ALA A 1 -0.89 8.36 10.09
C ALA A 1 -1.87 7.28 9.67
N ILE A 2 -2.93 7.61 8.93
CA ILE A 2 -4.08 6.69 8.71
C ILE A 2 -3.85 5.76 7.50
N ILE A 3 -2.92 6.08 6.59
CA ILE A 3 -2.82 5.42 5.28
C ILE A 3 -1.48 4.72 5.06
N GLY A 4 -0.47 4.95 5.90
CA GLY A 4 0.85 4.31 5.75
C GLY A 4 1.65 4.35 7.04
N ARG A 5 2.55 3.38 7.20
CA ARG A 5 3.45 3.26 8.35
C ARG A 5 4.91 3.12 7.89
N PRO A 6 5.87 3.74 8.59
CA PRO A 6 7.29 3.51 8.34
C PRO A 6 7.69 2.14 8.90
N VAL A 7 8.42 1.36 8.13
CA VAL A 7 9.00 0.07 8.53
C VAL A 7 10.42 -0.05 7.98
N ARG A 8 11.25 -0.87 8.63
CA ARG A 8 12.54 -1.24 8.02
C ARG A 8 12.29 -2.19 6.85
N ILE A 9 13.19 -2.18 5.86
CA ILE A 9 13.10 -3.10 4.71
C ILE A 9 13.08 -4.54 5.20
N ARG A 10 13.92 -4.92 6.17
CA ARG A 10 13.91 -6.28 6.73
C ARG A 10 12.56 -6.71 7.29
N ASP A 11 11.84 -5.80 7.95
CA ASP A 11 10.53 -6.09 8.53
C ASP A 11 9.48 -6.22 7.41
N PHE A 12 9.56 -5.37 6.39
CA PHE A 12 8.69 -5.44 5.21
C PHE A 12 8.79 -6.78 4.47
N LEU A 13 9.99 -7.38 4.40
CA LEU A 13 10.22 -8.67 3.74
C LEU A 13 9.51 -9.86 4.41
N GLU A 14 9.04 -9.70 5.65
CA GLU A 14 8.30 -10.72 6.41
C GLU A 14 6.80 -10.44 6.48
N MET A 15 6.37 -9.24 6.07
CA MET A 15 4.98 -8.80 6.14
C MET A 15 4.16 -9.35 4.96
N LYS A 16 2.89 -9.69 5.20
CA LYS A 16 1.97 -10.18 4.17
C LYS A 16 0.90 -9.14 3.86
N HIS A 17 0.54 -9.00 2.58
CA HIS A 17 -0.48 -8.06 2.10
C HIS A 17 -0.16 -6.58 2.37
N TYR A 18 1.12 -6.25 2.56
CA TYR A 18 1.59 -4.88 2.66
C TYR A 18 2.27 -4.46 1.38
N TYR A 19 1.94 -3.26 0.93
CA TYR A 19 2.43 -2.69 -0.31
C TYR A 19 3.34 -1.50 0.01
N PRO A 20 4.49 -1.39 -0.68
CA PRO A 20 5.38 -0.27 -0.46
C PRO A 20 4.80 1.00 -1.09
N LEU A 21 4.78 2.07 -0.33
CA LEU A 21 4.52 3.45 -0.78
C LEU A 21 5.81 4.14 -1.22
N THR A 22 6.96 3.69 -0.70
CA THR A 22 8.29 4.05 -1.20
C THR A 22 8.72 3.01 -2.22
N ILE A 23 9.03 3.40 -3.45
CA ILE A 23 9.57 2.53 -4.51
C ILE A 23 11.02 2.93 -4.75
N LEU A 24 11.90 1.94 -4.76
CA LEU A 24 13.30 2.11 -5.08
C LEU A 24 13.54 1.64 -6.51
N GLU A 25 14.08 2.51 -7.35
CA GLU A 25 14.48 2.17 -8.72
C GLU A 25 15.96 2.51 -8.92
N ILE A 26 16.64 1.74 -9.76
CA ILE A 26 18.01 2.05 -10.16
C ILE A 26 17.94 2.82 -11.48
N ARG A 27 18.49 4.03 -11.50
CA ARG A 27 18.77 4.79 -12.73
C ARG A 27 20.22 5.23 -12.71
N ASP A 28 20.96 4.92 -13.79
CA ASP A 28 22.36 5.34 -13.95
C ASP A 28 23.26 4.98 -12.75
N ASN A 29 23.11 3.78 -12.19
CA ASN A 29 23.81 3.30 -10.98
C ASN A 29 23.49 4.06 -9.68
N VAL A 30 22.46 4.90 -9.67
CA VAL A 30 21.98 5.62 -8.49
C VAL A 30 20.60 5.11 -8.09
N VAL A 31 20.37 4.95 -6.79
CA VAL A 31 19.06 4.58 -6.26
C VAL A 31 18.16 5.82 -6.21
N GLU A 32 17.12 5.83 -7.03
CA GLU A 32 16.07 6.84 -7.02
C GLU A 32 14.91 6.37 -6.13
N LYS A 33 14.47 7.25 -5.22
CA LYS A 33 13.31 7.02 -4.35
C LYS A 33 12.08 7.69 -4.94
N LYS A 34 11.09 6.89 -5.30
CA LYS A 34 9.76 7.36 -5.74
C LYS A 34 8.74 7.12 -4.65
N TYR A 35 7.80 8.04 -4.50
CA TYR A 35 6.68 7.90 -3.57
C TYR A 35 5.39 7.77 -4.34
N ARG A 36 4.57 6.79 -3.97
CA ARG A 36 3.23 6.58 -4.54
C ARG A 36 2.19 6.55 -3.43
N PHE A 37 0.98 6.95 -3.80
CA PHE A 37 -0.19 6.93 -2.90
C PHE A 37 -1.26 5.94 -3.37
N VAL A 38 -1.22 5.55 -4.63
CA VAL A 38 -2.20 4.68 -5.28
C VAL A 38 -1.45 3.50 -5.89
N PHE A 39 -2.06 2.32 -5.77
CA PHE A 39 -1.59 1.05 -6.30
C PHE A 39 -2.81 0.15 -6.50
N ASN A 40 -2.71 -0.84 -7.38
CA ASN A 40 -3.80 -1.76 -7.64
C ASN A 40 -3.53 -3.10 -6.95
N VAL A 41 -4.29 -3.42 -5.90
CA VAL A 41 -4.13 -4.66 -5.11
C VAL A 41 -4.45 -5.91 -5.95
N GLU A 42 -5.27 -5.78 -7.00
CA GLU A 42 -5.69 -6.90 -7.86
C GLU A 42 -4.66 -7.20 -8.95
N GLU A 43 -3.97 -6.17 -9.45
CA GLU A 43 -2.94 -6.31 -10.49
C GLU A 43 -1.53 -6.48 -9.92
N GLU A 44 -1.28 -5.94 -8.73
CA GLU A 44 0.04 -5.94 -8.11
C GLU A 44 0.11 -6.96 -6.96
N ASP A 45 1.12 -7.82 -7.02
CA ASP A 45 1.48 -8.69 -5.91
C ASP A 45 2.58 -8.04 -5.04
N TYR A 46 2.35 -8.01 -3.73
CA TYR A 46 3.33 -7.51 -2.76
C TYR A 46 4.64 -8.32 -2.79
N SER A 47 4.58 -9.61 -3.16
CA SER A 47 5.74 -10.49 -3.25
C SER A 47 6.78 -9.99 -4.28
N VAL A 48 6.31 -9.47 -5.42
CA VAL A 48 7.16 -8.91 -6.49
C VAL A 48 7.99 -7.74 -5.96
N TYR A 49 7.41 -6.92 -5.09
CA TYR A 49 8.15 -5.84 -4.45
C TYR A 49 9.17 -6.37 -3.45
N GLN A 50 8.80 -7.35 -2.63
CA GLN A 50 9.75 -7.97 -1.70
C GLN A 50 10.96 -8.55 -2.43
N ASP A 51 10.75 -9.20 -3.58
CA ASP A 51 11.83 -9.73 -4.41
C ASP A 51 12.74 -8.63 -4.97
N LYS A 52 12.16 -7.54 -5.47
CA LYS A 52 12.95 -6.35 -5.88
C LYS A 52 13.78 -5.80 -4.72
N TYR A 53 13.19 -5.64 -3.53
CA TYR A 53 13.92 -5.18 -2.35
C TYR A 53 15.04 -6.15 -1.95
N ARG A 54 14.82 -7.46 -2.04
CA ARG A 54 15.88 -8.48 -1.82
C ARG A 54 17.02 -8.33 -2.82
N GLU A 55 16.71 -8.12 -4.10
CA GLU A 55 17.71 -7.93 -5.14
C GLU A 55 18.54 -6.66 -4.91
N LEU A 56 17.89 -5.56 -4.54
CA LEU A 56 18.53 -4.29 -4.23
C LEU A 56 19.47 -4.40 -3.01
N ILE A 57 19.07 -5.13 -1.97
CA ILE A 57 19.91 -5.42 -0.81
C ILE A 57 21.12 -6.29 -1.21
N LYS A 58 20.88 -7.38 -1.96
CA LYS A 58 21.94 -8.29 -2.41
C LYS A 58 22.99 -7.58 -3.27
N SER A 59 22.55 -6.61 -4.06
CA SER A 59 23.40 -5.82 -4.94
C SER A 59 24.13 -4.68 -4.20
N GLY A 60 23.87 -4.50 -2.91
CA GLY A 60 24.52 -3.48 -2.08
C GLY A 60 24.03 -2.05 -2.31
N TYR A 61 22.93 -1.87 -3.07
CA TYR A 61 22.37 -0.56 -3.36
C TYR A 61 21.65 0.06 -2.16
N VAL A 62 21.10 -0.78 -1.27
CA VAL A 62 20.38 -0.36 -0.07
C VAL A 62 20.65 -1.30 1.09
N ASN A 63 20.53 -0.74 2.30
CA ASN A 63 20.70 -1.46 3.56
C ASN A 63 19.34 -1.97 4.06
N ASP A 64 19.29 -3.14 4.68
CA ASP A 64 18.05 -3.75 5.19
C ASP A 64 17.46 -3.00 6.42
N ASP A 65 18.27 -2.19 7.11
CA ASP A 65 17.85 -1.28 8.18
C ASP A 65 17.22 0.03 7.68
N GLU A 66 17.24 0.29 6.37
CA GLU A 66 16.65 1.50 5.80
C GLU A 66 15.13 1.52 5.95
N ILE A 67 14.56 2.72 6.17
CA ILE A 67 13.13 2.90 6.40
C ILE A 67 12.40 3.16 5.08
N ILE A 68 11.34 2.39 4.85
CA ILE A 68 10.39 2.59 3.76
C ILE A 68 8.98 2.77 4.31
N TRP A 69 8.15 3.48 3.57
CA TRP A 69 6.73 3.59 3.87
C TRP A 69 5.97 2.44 3.23
N VAL A 70 5.09 1.81 4.00
CA VAL A 70 4.22 0.72 3.53
C VAL A 70 2.79 0.96 3.97
N THR A 71 1.85 0.34 3.27
CA THR A 71 0.43 0.36 3.62
C THR A 71 -0.19 -1.03 3.49
N TYR A 72 -1.26 -1.28 4.23
CA TYR A 72 -2.00 -2.52 4.08
C TYR A 72 -2.89 -2.44 2.84
N GLY A 73 -2.85 -3.45 1.98
CA GLY A 73 -3.75 -3.57 0.85
C GLY A 73 -5.16 -3.90 1.33
N VAL A 74 -5.95 -2.89 1.70
CA VAL A 74 -7.34 -3.08 2.12
C VAL A 74 -8.13 -3.60 0.92
N PRO A 75 -8.68 -4.83 0.97
CA PRO A 75 -9.48 -5.36 -0.12
C PRO A 75 -10.75 -4.50 -0.28
N PHE A 76 -11.10 -4.13 -1.51
CA PHE A 76 -12.29 -3.31 -1.82
C PHE A 76 -13.59 -3.93 -1.29
N LEU A 77 -13.60 -5.26 -1.11
CA LEU A 77 -14.72 -6.01 -0.55
C LEU A 77 -15.14 -5.51 0.84
N VAL A 78 -14.20 -5.07 1.69
CA VAL A 78 -14.50 -4.62 3.06
C VAL A 78 -15.33 -3.33 3.08
N PRO A 79 -14.91 -2.22 2.45
CA PRO A 79 -15.73 -1.02 2.39
C PRO A 79 -17.03 -1.25 1.60
N LEU A 80 -17.03 -2.10 0.57
CA LEU A 80 -18.25 -2.45 -0.16
C LEU A 80 -19.28 -3.14 0.76
N LEU A 81 -18.86 -4.11 1.56
CA LEU A 81 -19.73 -4.78 2.53
C LEU A 81 -20.28 -3.78 3.55
N PHE A 82 -19.46 -2.87 4.04
CA PHE A 82 -19.90 -1.83 4.98
C PHE A 82 -20.95 -0.91 4.35
N GLY A 83 -20.70 -0.46 3.11
CA GLY A 83 -21.65 0.32 2.33
C GLY A 83 -22.96 -0.43 2.10
N PHE A 84 -22.89 -1.73 1.80
CA PHE A 84 -24.07 -2.58 1.62
C PHE A 84 -24.89 -2.70 2.91
N MET A 85 -24.23 -2.93 4.05
CA MET A 85 -24.92 -2.99 5.36
C MET A 85 -25.57 -1.65 5.72
N LEU A 86 -24.88 -0.53 5.47
CA LEU A 86 -25.46 0.81 5.65
C LEU A 86 -26.67 1.01 4.76
N PHE A 87 -26.55 0.70 3.47
CA PHE A 87 -27.66 0.82 2.52
C PHE A 87 -28.87 -0.02 2.94
N MET A 88 -28.67 -1.26 3.42
CA MET A 88 -29.79 -2.07 3.93
C MET A 88 -30.41 -1.49 5.22
N SER A 89 -29.64 -0.78 6.04
CA SER A 89 -30.09 -0.30 7.35
C SER A 89 -30.81 1.05 7.26
N ILE A 90 -30.29 1.98 6.46
CA ILE A 90 -30.75 3.37 6.40
C ILE A 90 -31.12 3.84 4.98
N GLY A 91 -31.05 2.95 3.99
CA GLY A 91 -31.44 3.24 2.60
C GLY A 91 -30.61 4.37 1.99
N ASP A 92 -31.31 5.28 1.33
CA ASP A 92 -30.77 6.49 0.70
C ASP A 92 -30.72 7.70 1.65
N TYR A 93 -31.07 7.55 2.93
CA TYR A 93 -31.03 8.64 3.91
C TYR A 93 -29.70 9.41 3.95
N PRO A 94 -28.51 8.75 3.97
CA PRO A 94 -27.24 9.47 3.90
C PRO A 94 -27.08 10.31 2.63
N LEU A 95 -27.60 9.83 1.50
CA LEU A 95 -27.54 10.54 0.22
C LEU A 95 -28.50 11.74 0.23
N LEU A 96 -29.69 11.58 0.80
CA LEU A 96 -30.66 12.67 0.96
C LEU A 96 -30.15 13.75 1.93
N GLU A 97 -29.46 13.38 3.00
CA GLU A 97 -28.84 14.36 3.92
C GLU A 97 -27.67 15.11 3.25
N LEU A 98 -26.87 14.42 2.43
CA LEU A 98 -25.71 15.01 1.75
C LEU A 98 -26.08 15.85 0.51
N PHE A 99 -27.09 15.42 -0.26
CA PHE A 99 -27.42 15.97 -1.58
C PHE A 99 -28.86 16.44 -1.73
N GLY A 100 -29.73 16.15 -0.77
CA GLY A 100 -31.11 16.61 -0.74
C GLY A 100 -31.18 18.05 -0.22
N LYS A 101 -31.20 19.00 -1.16
CA LYS A 101 -31.92 20.25 -0.96
C LYS A 101 -33.39 20.05 -1.31
#